data_AF-A0A7S9RCA2-F1
#
_entry.id   AF-A0A7S9RCA2-F1
#
_cell.length_a   1.000
_cell.length_b   1.000
_cell.length_c   1.000
_cell.angle_alpha   90.00
_cell.angle_beta   90.00
_cell.angle_gamma   90.00
#
_symmetry.space_group_name_H-M   'P 1'
#
loop_
_entity.id
_entity.type
_entity.pdbx_description
1 polymer ?
#
loop_
_entity_poly.entity_id
_entity_poly.type
_entity_poly.pdbx_seq_one_letter_code
_entity_poly.pdbx_strand_id
1 'polypeptide(L)'
;MNASSVIAMLQDKLPKNHAQLKTLEDKLNSFDETKINDLVSKIPQLNLKSPTIVFWVGSFVFGVLGVNRFMIGQTALGLAKLALFILYIVFIFLFSKVIISVDEWITPEEMLYLMDLAKTYSKIISIFEIIIIIWWVIDLFITDKSVRKQNLEKISKAIDE
;
A
#
# COMPACT_ATOMS: atom_id res chain seq x y z
N MET A 1 -2.39 -35.31 4.28
CA MET A 1 -2.81 -34.00 4.82
C MET A 1 -4.24 -33.74 4.36
N ASN A 2 -5.08 -32.98 5.08
CA ASN A 2 -6.49 -32.74 4.70
C ASN A 2 -6.81 -31.25 4.49
N ALA A 3 -7.99 -30.94 3.94
CA ALA A 3 -8.42 -29.58 3.64
C ALA A 3 -8.35 -28.64 4.84
N SER A 4 -8.85 -29.06 6.01
CA SER A 4 -8.84 -28.24 7.23
C SER A 4 -7.42 -27.89 7.68
N SER A 5 -6.46 -28.80 7.49
CA SER A 5 -5.04 -28.55 7.79
C SER A 5 -4.44 -27.50 6.84
N VAL A 6 -4.79 -27.54 5.55
CA VAL A 6 -4.37 -26.53 4.56
C VAL A 6 -4.94 -25.15 4.92
N ILE A 7 -6.23 -25.08 5.26
CA ILE A 7 -6.88 -23.83 5.67
C ILE A 7 -6.21 -23.25 6.92
N ALA A 8 -5.95 -24.08 7.94
CA ALA A 8 -5.27 -23.65 9.15
C ALA A 8 -3.86 -23.11 8.87
N MET A 9 -3.10 -23.76 7.98
CA MET A 9 -1.76 -23.31 7.57
C MET A 9 -1.76 -21.95 6.85
N LEU A 10 -2.85 -21.60 6.17
CA LEU A 10 -2.97 -20.38 5.37
C LEU A 10 -3.87 -19.31 6.01
N GLN A 11 -4.40 -19.57 7.20
CA GLN A 11 -5.44 -18.75 7.84
C GLN A 11 -5.02 -17.28 7.97
N ASP A 12 -3.75 -17.00 8.27
CA ASP A 12 -3.21 -15.65 8.41
C ASP A 12 -3.14 -14.89 7.08
N LYS A 13 -3.11 -15.61 5.95
CA LYS A 13 -2.99 -15.07 4.58
C LYS A 13 -4.31 -15.00 3.82
N LEU A 14 -5.33 -15.72 4.28
CA LEU A 14 -6.63 -15.82 3.62
C LEU A 14 -7.60 -14.69 4.03
N PRO A 15 -8.65 -14.44 3.23
CA PRO A 15 -9.73 -13.51 3.59
C PRO A 15 -10.45 -13.96 4.86
N LYS A 16 -10.91 -13.00 5.67
CA LYS A 16 -11.72 -13.28 6.86
C LYS A 16 -13.22 -13.46 6.54
N ASN A 17 -13.59 -13.43 5.26
CA ASN A 17 -14.96 -13.58 4.81
C ASN A 17 -15.35 -15.07 4.80
N HIS A 18 -16.39 -15.41 5.56
CA HIS A 18 -16.85 -16.79 5.70
C HIS A 18 -17.27 -17.45 4.37
N ALA A 19 -17.91 -16.70 3.45
CA ALA A 19 -18.35 -17.26 2.17
C ALA A 19 -17.15 -17.67 1.29
N GLN A 20 -16.13 -16.82 1.20
CA GLN A 20 -14.92 -17.10 0.40
C GLN A 20 -14.10 -18.26 0.97
N LEU A 21 -13.99 -18.32 2.30
CA LEU A 21 -13.32 -19.43 2.98
C LEU A 21 -14.07 -20.74 2.78
N LYS A 22 -15.41 -20.72 2.90
CA LYS A 22 -16.23 -21.91 2.69
C LYS A 22 -16.12 -22.43 1.27
N THR A 23 -16.14 -21.57 0.25
CA THR A 23 -15.92 -21.99 -1.15
C THR A 23 -14.54 -22.64 -1.34
N LEU A 24 -13.49 -22.09 -0.72
CA LEU A 24 -12.16 -22.70 -0.77
C LEU A 24 -12.14 -24.06 -0.05
N GLU A 25 -12.76 -24.16 1.12
CA GLU A 25 -12.86 -25.39 1.89
C GLU A 25 -13.62 -26.48 1.13
N ASP A 26 -14.77 -26.15 0.53
CA ASP A 26 -15.56 -27.07 -0.29
C ASP A 26 -14.76 -27.57 -1.50
N LYS A 27 -14.00 -26.68 -2.18
CA LYS A 27 -13.08 -27.07 -3.26
C LYS A 27 -11.99 -28.03 -2.76
N LEU A 28 -11.34 -27.72 -1.65
CA LEU A 28 -10.28 -28.57 -1.08
C LEU A 28 -10.81 -29.93 -0.61
N ASN A 29 -12.02 -29.98 -0.07
CA ASN A 29 -12.66 -31.23 0.34
C ASN A 29 -13.02 -32.15 -0.85
N SER A 30 -13.11 -31.59 -2.07
CA SER A 30 -13.31 -32.38 -3.28
C SER A 30 -12.02 -33.06 -3.79
N PHE A 31 -10.86 -32.72 -3.22
CA PHE A 31 -9.57 -33.24 -3.65
C PHE A 31 -9.16 -34.47 -2.84
N ASP A 32 -8.45 -35.38 -3.49
CA ASP A 32 -7.81 -36.53 -2.84
C ASP A 32 -6.49 -36.12 -2.18
N GLU A 33 -5.90 -37.03 -1.38
CA GLU A 33 -4.66 -36.74 -0.66
C GLU A 33 -3.49 -36.39 -1.59
N THR A 34 -3.46 -36.96 -2.80
CA THR A 34 -2.38 -36.69 -3.76
C THR A 34 -2.41 -35.23 -4.25
N LYS A 35 -3.59 -34.73 -4.64
CA LYS A 35 -3.77 -33.32 -5.03
C LYS A 35 -3.55 -32.35 -3.88
N ILE A 36 -3.98 -32.71 -2.66
CA ILE A 36 -3.69 -31.89 -1.48
C ILE A 36 -2.17 -31.77 -1.27
N ASN A 37 -1.44 -32.89 -1.35
CA ASN A 37 0.02 -32.88 -1.18
C ASN A 37 0.72 -32.10 -2.30
N ASP A 38 0.24 -32.21 -3.55
CA ASP A 38 0.74 -31.41 -4.68
C ASP A 38 0.55 -29.91 -4.43
N LEU A 39 -0.66 -29.47 -4.05
CA LEU A 39 -0.95 -28.09 -3.70
C LEU A 39 -0.03 -27.58 -2.58
N VAL A 40 0.18 -28.38 -1.54
CA VAL A 40 1.06 -28.04 -0.42
C VAL A 40 2.49 -27.81 -0.88
N SER A 41 2.98 -28.61 -1.82
CA SER A 41 4.30 -28.43 -2.41
C SER A 41 4.43 -27.16 -3.26
N LYS A 42 3.32 -26.70 -3.87
CA LYS A 42 3.25 -25.47 -4.67
C LYS A 42 3.11 -24.20 -3.82
N ILE A 43 2.54 -24.26 -2.61
CA ILE A 43 2.28 -23.09 -1.75
C ILE A 43 3.50 -22.15 -1.57
N PRO A 44 4.73 -22.64 -1.28
CA PRO A 44 5.90 -21.77 -1.18
C PRO A 44 6.20 -21.01 -2.48
N GLN A 45 5.92 -21.63 -3.63
CA GLN A 45 6.15 -21.07 -4.96
C GLN A 45 5.14 -19.98 -5.33
N LEU A 46 3.95 -19.96 -4.70
CA LEU A 46 2.92 -18.95 -4.94
C LEU A 46 3.30 -17.56 -4.40
N ASN A 47 4.34 -17.45 -3.55
CA ASN A 47 4.80 -16.19 -2.97
C ASN A 47 3.64 -15.40 -2.33
N LEU A 48 2.89 -16.09 -1.47
CA LEU A 48 1.76 -15.52 -0.74
C LEU A 48 2.27 -14.46 0.24
N LYS A 49 1.77 -13.23 0.09
CA LYS A 49 2.21 -12.08 0.86
C LYS A 49 1.61 -12.12 2.27
N SER A 50 2.35 -11.64 3.27
CA SER A 50 1.80 -11.49 4.63
C SER A 50 0.97 -10.20 4.71
N PRO A 51 -0.37 -10.27 4.92
CA PRO A 51 -1.19 -9.07 5.04
C PRO A 51 -0.75 -8.16 6.19
N THR A 52 -0.31 -8.75 7.30
CA THR A 52 0.17 -8.04 8.48
C THR A 52 1.43 -7.20 8.19
N ILE A 53 2.41 -7.75 7.47
CA ILE A 53 3.63 -7.02 7.13
C ILE A 53 3.32 -5.92 6.11
N VAL A 54 2.51 -6.22 5.10
CA VAL A 54 2.11 -5.22 4.10
C VAL A 54 1.32 -4.08 4.75
N PHE A 55 0.48 -4.37 5.74
CA PHE A 55 -0.23 -3.35 6.50
C PHE A 55 0.71 -2.50 7.35
N TRP A 56 1.47 -3.09 8.28
CA TRP A 56 2.28 -2.34 9.24
C TRP A 56 3.46 -1.64 8.58
N VAL A 57 4.25 -2.37 7.80
CA VAL A 57 5.45 -1.80 7.17
C VAL A 57 5.05 -1.02 5.92
N GLY A 58 4.26 -1.66 5.06
CA GLY A 58 3.94 -1.09 3.75
C GLY A 58 2.99 0.08 3.80
N SER A 59 1.90 -0.01 4.57
CA SER A 59 0.86 1.03 4.61
C SER A 59 1.03 1.99 5.78
N PHE A 60 1.25 1.49 6.99
CA PHE A 60 1.31 2.36 8.16
C PHE A 60 2.60 3.18 8.21
N VAL A 61 3.78 2.53 8.22
CA VAL A 61 5.07 3.23 8.31
C VAL A 61 5.47 3.91 7.00
N PHE A 62 5.39 3.20 5.87
CA PHE A 62 5.88 3.69 4.58
C PHE A 62 4.80 3.90 3.51
N GLY A 63 3.52 3.95 3.89
CA GLY A 63 2.42 4.04 2.91
C GLY A 63 2.33 5.37 2.20
N VAL A 64 2.87 6.43 2.79
CA VAL A 64 3.03 7.76 2.16
C VAL A 64 3.98 7.67 0.97
N LEU A 65 5.02 6.83 1.06
CA LEU A 65 5.97 6.58 -0.02
C LEU A 65 5.45 5.56 -1.07
N GLY A 66 4.30 4.92 -0.81
CA GLY A 66 3.71 3.90 -1.69
C GLY A 66 4.32 2.50 -1.56
N VAL A 67 5.05 2.20 -0.47
CA VAL A 67 5.71 0.90 -0.27
C VAL A 67 4.73 -0.27 -0.29
N ASN A 68 3.55 -0.14 0.30
CA ASN A 68 2.50 -1.15 0.22
C ASN A 68 2.17 -1.56 -1.23
N ARG A 69 2.12 -0.61 -2.17
CA ARG A 69 1.81 -0.88 -3.59
C ARG A 69 2.92 -1.66 -4.25
N PHE A 70 4.18 -1.37 -3.94
CA PHE A 70 5.31 -2.17 -4.41
C PHE A 70 5.29 -3.59 -3.83
N MET A 71 4.97 -3.75 -2.54
CA MET A 71 4.91 -5.07 -1.89
C MET A 71 3.86 -6.00 -2.48
N ILE A 72 2.76 -5.44 -2.98
CA ILE A 72 1.67 -6.19 -3.65
C ILE A 72 1.83 -6.25 -5.18
N GLY A 73 2.94 -5.73 -5.74
CA GLY A 73 3.22 -5.76 -7.18
C GLY A 73 2.47 -4.72 -8.02
N GLN A 74 1.80 -3.75 -7.40
CA GLN A 74 1.16 -2.61 -8.07
C GLN A 74 2.17 -1.48 -8.33
N THR A 75 3.22 -1.78 -9.10
CA THR A 75 4.38 -0.89 -9.29
C THR A 75 4.01 0.49 -9.83
N ALA A 76 3.07 0.57 -10.78
CA ALA A 76 2.63 1.86 -11.35
C ALA A 76 2.01 2.78 -10.28
N LEU A 77 1.14 2.25 -9.42
CA LEU A 77 0.55 3.01 -8.31
C LEU A 77 1.57 3.39 -7.24
N GLY A 78 2.53 2.49 -6.97
CA GLY A 78 3.65 2.79 -6.08
C GLY A 78 4.48 3.96 -6.60
N LEU A 79 4.81 3.95 -7.90
CA LEU A 79 5.60 5.02 -8.53
C LEU A 79 4.83 6.34 -8.55
N ALA A 80 3.52 6.31 -8.80
CA ALA A 80 2.68 7.51 -8.75
C ALA A 80 2.69 8.15 -7.35
N LYS A 81 2.57 7.36 -6.28
CA LYS A 81 2.70 7.84 -4.90
C LYS A 81 4.08 8.41 -4.60
N LEU A 82 5.13 7.70 -5.00
CA LEU A 82 6.50 8.14 -4.79
C LEU A 82 6.77 9.48 -5.50
N ALA A 83 6.32 9.62 -6.76
CA ALA A 83 6.45 10.86 -7.52
C ALA A 83 5.68 12.02 -6.88
N LEU A 84 4.47 11.76 -6.38
CA LEU A 84 3.66 12.75 -5.64
C LEU A 84 4.39 13.22 -4.37
N PHE A 85 4.98 12.30 -3.62
CA PHE A 85 5.75 12.63 -2.42
C PHE A 85 7.03 13.41 -2.75
N ILE A 86 7.77 13.02 -3.80
CA ILE A 86 8.95 13.77 -4.26
C ILE A 86 8.56 15.19 -4.67
N LEU A 87 7.47 15.37 -5.40
CA LEU A 87 6.98 16.68 -5.81
C LEU A 87 6.62 17.54 -4.59
N TYR A 88 5.97 16.96 -3.59
CA TYR A 88 5.68 17.63 -2.31
C TYR A 88 6.97 18.14 -1.63
N ILE A 89 8.01 17.29 -1.56
CA ILE A 89 9.32 17.68 -0.98
C ILE A 89 9.98 18.80 -1.78
N VAL A 90 9.89 18.78 -3.12
CA VAL A 90 10.39 19.87 -3.97
C VAL A 90 9.70 21.20 -3.61
N PHE A 91 8.37 21.20 -3.43
CA PHE A 91 7.64 22.41 -3.03
C PHE A 91 8.03 22.90 -1.64
N ILE A 92 8.27 22.01 -0.67
CA ILE A 92 8.79 22.39 0.66
C ILE A 92 10.16 23.07 0.52
N PHE A 93 11.04 22.52 -0.32
CA PHE A 93 12.36 23.09 -0.53
C PHE A 93 12.28 24.49 -1.18
N LEU A 94 11.43 24.65 -2.19
CA LEU A 94 11.17 25.96 -2.81
C LEU A 94 10.60 26.96 -1.79
N PHE A 95 9.64 26.55 -0.97
CA PHE A 95 9.11 27.39 0.10
C PHE A 95 10.19 27.82 1.10
N SER A 96 11.05 26.88 1.51
CA SER A 96 12.16 27.16 2.43
C SER A 96 13.11 28.22 1.87
N LYS A 97 13.35 28.23 0.55
CA LYS A 97 14.15 29.28 -0.10
C LYS A 97 13.54 30.66 0.03
N VAL A 98 12.21 30.78 -0.07
CA VAL A 98 11.48 32.06 0.10
C VAL A 98 11.59 32.57 1.54
N ILE A 99 11.53 31.67 2.53
CA ILE A 99 11.66 32.07 3.94
C ILE A 99 13.08 32.53 4.27
N ILE A 100 14.10 31.82 3.75
CA ILE A 100 15.51 32.15 4.01
C ILE A 100 15.95 33.42 3.28
N SER A 101 15.32 33.79 2.17
CA SER A 101 15.62 35.06 1.49
C SER A 101 15.16 36.30 2.26
N VAL A 102 14.49 36.13 3.41
CA VAL A 102 14.14 37.24 4.29
C VAL A 102 15.39 37.65 5.09
N ASP A 103 16.13 38.66 4.63
CA ASP A 103 17.25 39.28 5.36
C ASP A 103 16.87 40.62 6.03
N GLU A 104 17.82 41.28 6.71
CA GLU A 104 17.58 42.55 7.41
C GLU A 104 17.56 43.80 6.50
N TRP A 105 17.98 43.68 5.23
CA TRP A 105 18.22 44.81 4.32
C TRP A 105 17.25 44.87 3.12
N ILE A 106 16.15 44.12 3.17
CA ILE A 106 15.13 44.08 2.11
C ILE A 106 14.20 45.30 2.16
N THR A 107 13.77 45.78 1.00
CA THR A 107 12.80 46.88 0.93
C THR A 107 11.38 46.41 1.29
N PRO A 108 10.48 47.33 1.72
CA PRO A 108 9.08 46.98 2.01
C PRO A 108 8.32 46.36 0.82
N GLU A 109 8.62 46.77 -0.41
CA GLU A 109 8.00 46.22 -1.62
C GLU A 109 8.43 44.77 -1.88
N GLU A 110 9.72 44.47 -1.72
CA GLU A 110 10.27 43.11 -1.82
C GLU A 110 9.73 42.21 -0.71
N MET A 111 9.59 42.73 0.52
CA MET A 111 8.96 42.02 1.63
C MET A 111 7.51 41.62 1.32
N LEU A 112 6.73 42.52 0.71
CA LEU A 112 5.36 42.23 0.31
C LEU A 112 5.31 41.11 -0.75
N TYR A 113 6.20 41.18 -1.75
CA TYR A 113 6.31 40.14 -2.78
C TYR A 113 6.68 38.76 -2.20
N LEU A 114 7.71 38.70 -1.35
CA LEU A 114 8.14 37.45 -0.71
C LEU A 114 7.02 36.86 0.18
N MET A 115 6.26 37.71 0.87
CA MET A 115 5.14 37.27 1.70
C MET A 115 3.99 36.69 0.87
N ASP A 116 3.64 37.28 -0.26
CA ASP A 116 2.61 36.74 -1.16
C ASP A 116 3.07 35.46 -1.86
N LEU A 117 4.36 35.38 -2.20
CA LEU A 117 4.96 34.15 -2.72
C LEU A 117 4.94 33.03 -1.67
N ALA A 118 5.30 33.32 -0.42
CA ALA A 118 5.26 32.39 0.70
C ALA A 118 3.84 31.86 0.95
N LYS A 119 2.82 32.74 0.93
CA LYS A 119 1.41 32.34 1.03
C LYS A 119 1.01 31.40 -0.11
N THR A 120 1.47 31.67 -1.32
CA THR A 120 1.17 30.85 -2.51
C THR A 120 1.76 29.45 -2.36
N TYR A 121 3.04 29.35 -2.02
CA TYR A 121 3.70 28.07 -1.76
C TYR A 121 3.06 27.30 -0.60
N SER A 122 2.73 27.98 0.51
CA SER A 122 2.06 27.37 1.65
C SER A 122 0.72 26.74 1.26
N LYS A 123 -0.11 27.43 0.46
CA LYS A 123 -1.38 26.86 -0.06
C LYS A 123 -1.15 25.60 -0.90
N ILE A 124 -0.15 25.61 -1.78
CA ILE A 124 0.18 24.47 -2.64
C ILE A 124 0.62 23.27 -1.79
N ILE A 125 1.52 23.50 -0.82
CA ILE A 125 2.00 22.47 0.12
C ILE A 125 0.83 21.85 0.88
N SER A 126 -0.08 22.66 1.42
CA SER A 126 -1.26 22.15 2.13
C SER A 126 -2.18 21.30 1.24
N ILE A 127 -2.34 21.64 -0.05
CA ILE A 127 -3.12 20.81 -1.00
C ILE A 127 -2.46 19.45 -1.19
N PHE A 128 -1.14 19.41 -1.40
CA PHE A 128 -0.40 18.16 -1.54
C PHE A 128 -0.51 17.30 -0.27
N GLU A 129 -0.33 17.90 0.90
CA GLU A 129 -0.43 17.23 2.19
C GLU A 129 -1.80 16.55 2.37
N ILE A 130 -2.90 17.27 2.06
CA ILE A 130 -4.25 16.72 2.12
C ILE A 130 -4.41 15.53 1.17
N ILE A 131 -3.96 15.64 -0.09
CA ILE A 131 -4.06 14.55 -1.07
C ILE A 131 -3.28 13.31 -0.60
N ILE A 132 -2.05 13.51 -0.11
CA ILE A 132 -1.18 12.44 0.39
C ILE A 132 -1.83 11.75 1.60
N ILE A 133 -2.35 12.52 2.56
CA ILE A 133 -3.00 11.99 3.76
C ILE A 133 -4.25 11.20 3.38
N ILE A 134 -5.13 11.74 2.53
CA ILE A 134 -6.34 11.04 2.09
C ILE A 134 -5.97 9.69 1.45
N TRP A 135 -5.00 9.68 0.54
CA TRP A 135 -4.57 8.45 -0.12
C TRP A 135 -3.91 7.46 0.86
N TRP A 136 -3.15 7.95 1.83
CA TRP A 136 -2.58 7.12 2.88
C TRP A 136 -3.67 6.48 3.77
N VAL A 137 -4.66 7.27 4.22
CA VAL A 137 -5.78 6.80 5.04
C VAL A 137 -6.60 5.74 4.29
N ILE A 138 -6.92 5.97 3.02
CA ILE A 138 -7.64 4.97 2.18
C ILE A 138 -6.88 3.64 2.16
N ASP A 139 -5.55 3.70 2.03
CA ASP A 139 -4.72 2.50 1.99
C ASP A 139 -4.76 1.72 3.31
N LEU A 140 -4.88 2.38 4.47
CA LEU A 140 -5.00 1.70 5.77
C LEU A 140 -6.24 0.79 5.81
N PHE A 141 -7.35 1.19 5.18
CA PHE A 141 -8.59 0.39 5.20
C PHE A 141 -8.63 -0.71 4.12
N ILE A 142 -7.97 -0.49 2.98
CA ILE A 142 -8.11 -1.36 1.81
C ILE A 142 -6.98 -2.40 1.71
N THR A 143 -5.79 -2.10 2.23
CA THR A 143 -4.59 -2.92 1.97
C THR A 143 -4.73 -4.36 2.47
N ASP A 144 -5.12 -4.59 3.72
CA ASP A 144 -5.25 -5.95 4.27
C ASP A 144 -6.22 -6.80 3.44
N LYS A 145 -7.39 -6.23 3.10
CA LYS A 145 -8.41 -6.90 2.26
C LYS A 145 -7.86 -7.22 0.87
N SER A 146 -7.16 -6.27 0.25
CA SER A 146 -6.58 -6.45 -1.09
C SER A 146 -5.52 -7.55 -1.11
N VAL A 147 -4.62 -7.59 -0.13
CA VAL A 147 -3.57 -8.62 -0.03
C VAL A 147 -4.17 -10.01 0.13
N ARG A 148 -5.13 -10.16 1.05
CA ARG A 148 -5.82 -11.44 1.30
C ARG A 148 -6.55 -11.94 0.07
N LYS A 149 -7.21 -11.03 -0.67
CA LYS A 149 -7.89 -11.37 -1.92
C LYS A 149 -6.91 -11.88 -2.98
N GLN A 150 -5.78 -11.18 -3.19
CA GLN A 150 -4.75 -11.63 -4.14
C GLN A 150 -4.15 -12.98 -3.76
N ASN A 151 -3.90 -13.23 -2.47
CA ASN A 151 -3.43 -14.53 -2.00
C ASN A 151 -4.44 -15.64 -2.32
N LEU A 152 -5.73 -15.40 -2.07
CA LEU A 152 -6.79 -16.36 -2.40
C LEU A 152 -6.86 -16.65 -3.90
N GLU A 153 -6.74 -15.62 -4.75
CA GLU A 153 -6.73 -15.77 -6.20
C GLU A 153 -5.56 -16.67 -6.66
N LYS A 154 -4.35 -16.48 -6.12
CA LYS A 154 -3.20 -17.33 -6.44
C LYS A 154 -3.40 -18.78 -6.01
N ILE A 155 -3.95 -19.00 -4.81
CA ILE A 155 -4.25 -20.35 -4.32
C ILE A 155 -5.32 -21.01 -5.20
N SER A 156 -6.37 -20.26 -5.54
CA SER A 156 -7.46 -20.77 -6.38
C SER A 156 -6.95 -21.17 -7.76
N LYS A 157 -6.05 -20.35 -8.33
CA LYS A 157 -5.42 -20.67 -9.61
C LYS A 157 -4.56 -21.94 -9.55
N ALA A 158 -3.81 -22.14 -8.47
CA ALA A 158 -3.01 -23.35 -8.26
C ALA A 158 -3.85 -24.61 -7.96
N ILE A 159 -5.09 -24.44 -7.49
CA ILE A 159 -6.07 -25.53 -7.32
C ILE A 159 -6.67 -25.93 -8.67
N ASP A 160 -6.91 -24.95 -9.54
CA ASP A 160 -7.54 -25.17 -10.84
C ASP A 160 -6.53 -25.64 -11.93
N GLU A 161 -5.22 -25.61 -11.63
CA GLU A 161 -4.09 -26.15 -12.45
C GLU A 161 -3.79 -27.63 -12.15
#